data_AF-A0A2D0NEQ6-F1
#
_entry.id   AF-A0A2D0NEQ6-F1
#
_cell.length_a   1.000
_cell.length_b   1.000
_cell.length_c   1.000
_cell.angle_alpha   90.00
_cell.angle_beta   90.00
_cell.angle_gamma   90.00
#
_symmetry.space_group_name_H-M   'P 1'
#
loop_
_entity.id
_entity.type
_entity.pdbx_description
1 polymer ?
#
loop_
_entity_poly.entity_id
_entity_poly.type
_entity_poly.pdbx_seq_one_letter_code
_entity_poly.pdbx_strand_id
1 'polypeptide(L)'
;MGEISIIHGRIIMNDQESGNEFFKNYEDQNHPLLPKEAFNLELLNSSHFRYNPILTFGRTFKYLEGGYEWKQLILKFEHILLNLNFDNAKMYLETEFLGNYEFFWKPEPSENTKKLFFGTGRYSMFGTRIEEADSGLPMNTSYPIRFNEAILAGFNSMVSELNTIPIDSKHVFSKPYAYDFLGHDGIRLILTKLQLEGILEWGYGTKEEDYALYIIRRSEIRKLENLR
;
A
#
# COMPACT_ATOMS: atom_id res chain seq x y z
N MET A 1 -6.71 -11.19 24.04
CA MET A 1 -5.53 -10.31 24.06
C MET A 1 -5.36 -9.77 22.66
N GLY A 2 -4.99 -8.50 22.48
CA GLY A 2 -4.88 -7.92 21.15
C GLY A 2 -3.49 -8.19 20.59
N GLU A 3 -3.42 -8.71 19.36
CA GLU A 3 -2.17 -8.97 18.65
C GLU A 3 -1.55 -7.62 18.28
N ILE A 4 -0.38 -7.32 18.84
CA ILE A 4 0.41 -6.14 18.50
C ILE A 4 1.38 -6.52 17.38
N SER A 5 1.33 -5.73 16.31
CA SER A 5 2.34 -5.81 15.25
C SER A 5 3.07 -4.48 15.13
N ILE A 6 4.38 -4.51 14.99
CA ILE A 6 5.22 -3.33 14.81
C ILE A 6 5.83 -3.39 13.43
N ILE A 7 5.74 -2.28 12.70
CA ILE A 7 6.47 -2.14 11.45
C ILE A 7 7.48 -1.03 11.62
N HIS A 8 8.69 -1.24 11.15
CA HIS A 8 9.69 -0.19 11.04
C HIS A 8 10.65 -0.48 9.89
N GLY A 9 11.40 0.52 9.47
CA GLY A 9 12.29 0.32 8.35
C GLY A 9 13.00 1.59 7.91
N ARG A 10 13.65 1.46 6.76
CA ARG A 10 14.38 2.55 6.13
C ARG A 10 14.26 2.49 4.61
N ILE A 11 14.34 3.65 4.01
CA ILE A 11 14.49 3.86 2.57
C ILE A 11 15.80 4.62 2.38
N ILE A 12 16.74 4.02 1.65
CA ILE A 12 17.98 4.68 1.24
C ILE A 12 17.65 5.47 -0.02
N MET A 13 17.66 6.79 0.11
CA MET A 13 17.27 7.72 -0.95
C MET A 13 18.46 8.06 -1.82
N ASN A 14 18.23 8.33 -3.11
CA ASN A 14 19.24 8.91 -4.00
C ASN A 14 19.26 10.43 -3.92
N ASP A 15 18.15 11.05 -3.51
CA ASP A 15 18.01 12.50 -3.35
C ASP A 15 16.99 12.86 -2.24
N GLN A 16 17.02 14.10 -1.74
CA GLN A 16 16.06 14.59 -0.75
C GLN A 16 14.82 15.16 -1.43
N GLU A 17 15.00 15.70 -2.64
CA GLU A 17 14.04 16.46 -3.42
C GLU A 17 12.80 15.64 -3.75
N SER A 18 12.97 14.40 -4.20
CA SER A 18 11.85 13.49 -4.50
C SER A 18 11.02 13.18 -3.26
N GLY A 19 11.69 12.93 -2.13
CA GLY A 19 11.01 12.73 -0.84
C GLY A 19 10.25 13.96 -0.38
N ASN A 20 10.90 15.12 -0.40
CA ASN A 20 10.25 16.37 -0.01
C ASN A 20 9.07 16.72 -0.94
N GLU A 21 9.21 16.53 -2.25
CA GLU A 21 8.13 16.79 -3.21
C GLU A 21 6.94 15.86 -2.99
N PHE A 22 7.18 14.56 -2.85
CA PHE A 22 6.13 13.59 -2.59
C PHE A 22 5.41 13.88 -1.27
N PHE A 23 6.15 14.07 -0.17
CA PHE A 23 5.57 14.27 1.15
C PHE A 23 4.95 15.66 1.38
N LYS A 24 5.06 16.63 0.45
CA LYS A 24 4.33 17.91 0.54
C LYS A 24 2.83 17.70 0.65
N ASN A 25 2.29 16.86 -0.24
CA ASN A 25 0.85 16.62 -0.37
C ASN A 25 0.45 15.17 -0.07
N TYR A 26 1.39 14.35 0.41
CA TYR A 26 1.10 12.97 0.76
C TYR A 26 0.11 12.89 1.93
N GLU A 27 -1.01 12.24 1.67
CA GLU A 27 -2.03 11.90 2.66
C GLU A 27 -2.37 10.43 2.51
N ASP A 28 -2.29 9.68 3.61
CA ASP A 28 -2.73 8.29 3.61
C ASP A 28 -4.23 8.21 3.89
N GLN A 29 -5.01 8.32 2.82
CA GLN A 29 -6.46 8.30 2.88
C GLN A 29 -7.00 6.87 3.08
N ASN A 30 -8.19 6.79 3.68
CA ASN A 30 -8.96 5.54 3.90
C ASN A 30 -8.16 4.43 4.59
N HIS A 31 -8.35 4.31 5.91
CA HIS A 31 -7.56 3.41 6.78
C HIS A 31 -6.06 3.73 6.72
N PRO A 32 -5.61 4.82 7.40
CA PRO A 32 -4.22 5.25 7.37
C PRO A 32 -3.30 4.21 8.02
N LEU A 33 -2.52 3.54 7.19
CA LEU A 33 -1.53 2.53 7.57
C LEU A 33 -0.11 3.12 7.61
N LEU A 34 0.21 4.01 6.68
CA LEU A 34 1.49 4.69 6.55
C LEU A 34 1.28 6.21 6.41
N PRO A 35 0.59 6.88 7.34
CA PRO A 35 0.43 8.34 7.24
C PRO A 35 1.79 9.04 7.41
N LYS A 36 1.85 10.32 7.05
CA LYS A 36 3.09 11.10 7.00
C LYS A 36 3.87 11.07 8.32
N GLU A 37 3.18 11.01 9.46
CA GLU A 37 3.77 10.95 10.80
C GLU A 37 4.50 9.63 11.10
N ALA A 38 4.27 8.58 10.30
CA ALA A 38 5.04 7.34 10.40
C ALA A 38 6.47 7.52 9.88
N PHE A 39 6.79 8.62 9.19
CA PHE A 39 8.07 8.88 8.56
C PHE A 39 8.85 9.98 9.28
N ASN A 40 10.15 9.78 9.46
CA ASN A 40 11.05 10.79 10.01
C ASN A 40 11.54 11.75 8.91
N LEU A 41 10.72 12.74 8.59
CA LEU A 41 11.03 13.73 7.55
C LEU A 41 12.09 14.75 7.98
N GLU A 42 12.34 14.91 9.27
CA GLU A 42 13.44 15.75 9.77
C GLU A 42 14.79 15.10 9.44
N LEU A 43 14.90 13.78 9.62
CA LEU A 43 16.12 13.04 9.29
C LEU A 43 16.40 13.07 7.78
N LEU A 44 15.36 12.99 6.94
CA LEU A 44 15.50 13.12 5.49
C LEU A 44 16.19 14.44 5.11
N ASN A 45 15.87 15.52 5.82
CA ASN A 45 16.37 16.88 5.59
C ASN A 45 17.63 17.23 6.40
N SER A 46 18.16 16.27 7.17
CA SER A 46 19.36 16.49 7.96
C SER A 46 20.57 16.75 7.07
N SER A 47 21.43 17.70 7.45
CA SER A 47 22.73 17.91 6.79
C SER A 47 23.79 16.85 7.18
N HIS A 48 23.44 15.88 8.02
CA HIS A 48 24.38 14.95 8.66
C HIS A 48 24.45 13.54 8.03
N PHE A 49 24.06 13.37 6.76
CA PHE A 49 24.31 12.12 6.04
C PHE A 49 25.64 12.18 5.28
N ARG A 50 26.42 11.09 5.32
CA ARG A 50 27.77 11.03 4.74
C ARG A 50 27.77 10.66 3.24
N TYR A 51 26.77 9.90 2.82
CA TYR A 51 26.69 9.35 1.47
C TYR A 51 25.30 9.58 0.87
N ASN A 52 24.27 8.95 1.44
CA ASN A 52 22.89 9.01 0.95
C ASN A 52 21.93 9.46 2.06
N PRO A 53 20.90 10.28 1.75
CA PRO A 53 19.83 10.54 2.69
C PRO A 53 19.10 9.25 3.06
N ILE A 54 18.63 9.18 4.31
CA ILE A 54 17.90 8.01 4.83
C ILE A 54 16.56 8.49 5.35
N LEU A 55 15.49 7.91 4.82
CA LEU A 55 14.15 8.09 5.33
C LEU A 55 13.79 6.87 6.20
N THR A 56 13.74 7.06 7.52
CA THR A 56 13.30 6.02 8.45
C THR A 56 11.79 6.13 8.69
N PHE A 57 11.13 5.00 8.94
CA PHE A 57 9.71 4.97 9.27
C PHE A 57 9.41 3.91 10.33
N GLY A 58 8.29 4.09 11.04
CA GLY A 58 7.78 3.08 11.96
C GLY A 58 6.39 3.39 12.51
N ARG A 59 5.64 2.33 12.83
CA ARG A 59 4.30 2.41 13.39
C ARG A 59 3.88 1.10 14.07
N THR A 60 3.05 1.23 15.10
CA THR A 60 2.42 0.09 15.79
C THR A 60 0.99 -0.10 15.31
N PHE A 61 0.57 -1.36 15.18
CA PHE A 61 -0.75 -1.75 14.71
C PHE A 61 -1.39 -2.74 15.67
N LYS A 62 -2.71 -2.70 15.71
CA LYS A 62 -3.54 -3.72 16.35
C LYS A 62 -4.10 -4.59 15.23
N TYR A 63 -3.73 -5.87 15.18
CA TYR A 63 -4.19 -6.85 14.16
C TYR A 63 -3.76 -6.55 12.70
N LEU A 64 -2.49 -6.22 12.45
CA LEU A 64 -1.99 -6.16 11.06
C LEU A 64 -1.90 -7.56 10.42
N GLU A 65 -1.84 -8.60 11.25
CA GLU A 65 -1.70 -10.01 10.88
C GLU A 65 -2.94 -10.57 10.14
N GLY A 66 -4.00 -9.77 10.00
CA GLY A 66 -5.19 -10.05 9.19
C GLY A 66 -5.03 -9.72 7.70
N GLY A 67 -5.44 -10.66 6.84
CA GLY A 67 -5.07 -10.77 5.42
C GLY A 67 -5.16 -9.53 4.51
N TYR A 68 -6.10 -8.60 4.69
CA TYR A 68 -6.28 -7.47 3.74
C TYR A 68 -5.49 -6.22 4.12
N GLU A 69 -5.33 -5.95 5.41
CA GLU A 69 -4.63 -4.80 5.96
C GLU A 69 -3.15 -4.88 5.61
N TRP A 70 -2.54 -6.05 5.77
CA TRP A 70 -1.17 -6.30 5.34
C TRP A 70 -0.98 -6.06 3.83
N LYS A 71 -1.88 -6.59 3.00
CA LYS A 71 -1.81 -6.38 1.55
C LYS A 71 -1.99 -4.91 1.17
N GLN A 72 -2.89 -4.20 1.83
CA GLN A 72 -3.08 -2.75 1.64
C GLN A 72 -1.83 -1.98 2.04
N LEU A 73 -1.17 -2.38 3.12
CA LEU A 73 0.08 -1.77 3.56
C LEU A 73 1.17 -1.90 2.50
N ILE A 74 1.34 -3.10 1.93
CA ILE A 74 2.30 -3.30 0.84
C ILE A 74 1.97 -2.42 -0.35
N LEU A 75 0.70 -2.35 -0.80
CA LEU A 75 0.31 -1.47 -1.91
C LEU A 75 0.61 0.01 -1.63
N LYS A 76 0.28 0.50 -0.43
CA LYS A 76 0.54 1.88 -0.02
C LYS A 76 2.04 2.17 0.06
N PHE A 77 2.82 1.23 0.60
CA PHE A 77 4.27 1.35 0.68
C PHE A 77 4.92 1.37 -0.71
N GLU A 78 4.50 0.50 -1.61
CA GLU A 78 5.00 0.49 -2.99
C GLU A 78 4.63 1.76 -3.74
N HIS A 79 3.41 2.29 -3.55
CA HIS A 79 3.05 3.58 -4.11
C HIS A 79 3.98 4.70 -3.61
N ILE A 80 4.33 4.71 -2.33
CA ILE A 80 5.34 5.65 -1.81
C ILE A 80 6.66 5.43 -2.56
N LEU A 81 7.21 4.21 -2.57
CA LEU A 81 8.49 3.91 -3.23
C LEU A 81 8.52 4.29 -4.72
N LEU A 82 7.44 4.06 -5.46
CA LEU A 82 7.33 4.39 -6.89
C LEU A 82 7.29 5.90 -7.19
N ASN A 83 7.11 6.73 -6.16
CA ASN A 83 7.17 8.18 -6.26
C ASN A 83 8.44 8.78 -5.61
N LEU A 84 9.34 7.93 -5.11
CA LEU A 84 10.61 8.33 -4.55
C LEU A 84 11.76 7.97 -5.51
N ASN A 85 12.82 8.77 -5.51
CA ASN A 85 14.09 8.37 -6.10
C ASN A 85 14.95 7.69 -5.01
N PHE A 86 14.96 6.36 -5.00
CA PHE A 86 15.59 5.57 -3.95
C PHE A 86 16.47 4.45 -4.52
N ASP A 87 17.46 4.00 -3.75
CA ASP A 87 18.32 2.85 -4.11
C ASP A 87 17.72 1.54 -3.58
N ASN A 88 17.40 1.48 -2.29
CA ASN A 88 16.76 0.30 -1.70
C ASN A 88 15.93 0.67 -0.46
N ALA A 89 14.94 -0.17 -0.17
CA ALA A 89 14.12 -0.06 1.02
C ALA A 89 14.09 -1.39 1.79
N LYS A 90 14.05 -1.28 3.12
CA LYS A 90 13.89 -2.41 4.04
C LYS A 90 12.75 -2.14 5.00
N MET A 91 11.95 -3.16 5.25
CA MET A 91 10.88 -3.15 6.24
C MET A 91 11.01 -4.38 7.13
N TYR A 92 10.85 -4.16 8.42
CA TYR A 92 10.74 -5.19 9.44
C TYR A 92 9.30 -5.22 9.93
N LEU A 93 8.73 -6.41 10.01
CA LEU A 93 7.46 -6.68 10.68
C LEU A 93 7.76 -7.55 11.89
N GLU A 94 7.54 -7.00 13.08
CA GLU A 94 7.57 -7.73 14.33
C GLU A 94 6.14 -8.06 14.72
N THR A 95 5.86 -9.35 14.93
CA THR A 95 4.54 -9.83 15.37
C THR A 95 4.67 -10.47 16.74
N GLU A 96 3.59 -10.41 17.52
CA GLU A 96 3.58 -10.98 18.87
C GLU A 96 3.70 -12.51 18.85
N PHE A 97 3.10 -13.18 17.86
CA PHE A 97 2.99 -14.65 17.84
C PHE A 97 3.63 -15.34 16.63
N LEU A 98 3.78 -14.63 15.50
CA LEU A 98 4.12 -15.24 14.21
C LEU A 98 5.59 -15.04 13.83
N GLY A 99 6.35 -14.33 14.69
CA GLY A 99 7.77 -14.07 14.53
C GLY A 99 8.07 -12.73 13.86
N ASN A 100 9.31 -12.59 13.40
CA ASN A 100 9.83 -11.37 12.79
C ASN A 100 10.14 -11.62 11.32
N TYR A 101 9.68 -10.71 10.46
CA TYR A 101 9.87 -10.79 9.02
C TYR A 101 10.67 -9.60 8.52
N GLU A 102 11.60 -9.85 7.58
CA GLU A 102 12.34 -8.80 6.87
C GLU A 102 11.93 -8.82 5.39
N PHE A 103 11.62 -7.64 4.87
CA PHE A 103 11.24 -7.39 3.49
C PHE A 103 12.19 -6.39 2.86
N PHE A 104 12.42 -6.55 1.56
CA PHE A 104 13.33 -5.75 0.78
C PHE A 104 12.69 -5.31 -0.54
N TRP A 105 12.89 -4.04 -0.90
CA TRP A 105 12.53 -3.50 -2.22
C TRP A 105 13.73 -2.81 -2.86
N LYS A 106 13.81 -2.93 -4.20
CA LYS A 106 14.79 -2.21 -5.02
C LYS A 106 14.17 -1.87 -6.38
N PRO A 107 14.44 -0.70 -6.98
CA PRO A 107 14.03 -0.43 -8.35
C PRO A 107 14.67 -1.44 -9.31
N GLU A 108 13.88 -2.01 -10.23
CA GLU A 108 14.47 -2.80 -11.30
C GLU A 108 15.24 -1.88 -12.28
N PRO A 109 16.44 -2.26 -12.73
CA PRO A 109 17.28 -1.43 -13.61
C PRO A 109 16.75 -1.30 -15.05
N SER A 110 15.45 -1.52 -15.30
CA SER A 110 14.86 -1.44 -16.64
C SER A 110 14.48 0.01 -17.00
N GLU A 111 14.93 0.50 -18.16
CA GLU A 111 14.85 1.91 -18.57
C GLU A 111 13.43 2.50 -18.71
N ASN A 112 12.36 1.70 -18.65
CA ASN A 112 11.02 2.17 -18.97
C ASN A 112 9.88 1.63 -18.09
N THR A 113 10.18 0.95 -16.98
CA THR A 113 9.12 0.50 -16.07
C THR A 113 9.44 0.82 -14.62
N LYS A 114 8.50 1.50 -13.94
CA LYS A 114 8.42 1.67 -12.49
C LYS A 114 8.13 0.31 -11.84
N LYS A 115 9.07 -0.63 -11.94
CA LYS A 115 8.99 -1.96 -11.34
C LYS A 115 9.89 -2.04 -10.13
N LEU A 116 9.41 -2.77 -9.13
CA LEU A 116 10.14 -3.04 -7.91
C LEU A 116 10.49 -4.52 -7.87
N PHE A 117 11.76 -4.82 -7.64
CA PHE A 117 12.16 -6.10 -7.11
C PHE A 117 11.74 -6.18 -5.65
N PHE A 118 11.16 -7.31 -5.25
CA PHE A 118 10.78 -7.61 -3.87
C PHE A 118 11.43 -8.89 -3.39
N GLY A 119 11.90 -8.90 -2.15
CA GLY A 119 12.48 -10.09 -1.52
C GLY A 119 12.16 -10.21 -0.03
N THR A 120 12.22 -11.44 0.49
CA THR A 120 12.11 -11.75 1.92
C THR A 120 13.40 -12.32 2.51
N GLY A 121 13.65 -11.99 3.77
CA GLY A 121 14.87 -12.34 4.50
C GLY A 121 15.93 -11.25 4.39
N ARG A 122 17.16 -11.59 4.78
CA ARG A 122 18.26 -10.60 4.79
C ARG A 122 18.89 -10.47 3.42
N TYR A 123 18.85 -9.25 2.88
CA TYR A 123 19.54 -8.89 1.64
C TYR A 123 20.71 -7.93 1.89
N SER A 124 21.76 -8.08 1.09
CA SER A 124 22.84 -7.09 0.96
C SER A 124 22.33 -5.84 0.24
N MET A 125 23.09 -4.74 0.31
CA MET A 125 22.79 -3.52 -0.45
C MET A 125 22.77 -3.74 -1.97
N PHE A 126 23.44 -4.79 -2.45
CA PHE A 126 23.48 -5.16 -3.86
C PHE A 126 22.29 -6.03 -4.28
N GLY A 127 21.37 -6.35 -3.36
CA GLY A 127 20.23 -7.24 -3.62
C GLY A 127 20.60 -8.72 -3.59
N THR A 128 21.78 -9.08 -3.08
CA THR A 128 22.16 -10.48 -2.87
C THR A 128 21.54 -10.98 -1.58
N ARG A 129 20.83 -12.10 -1.62
CA ARG A 129 20.27 -12.74 -0.41
C ARG A 129 21.42 -13.29 0.45
N ILE A 130 21.49 -12.86 1.71
CA ILE A 130 22.53 -13.23 2.68
C ILE A 130 22.05 -14.39 3.54
N GLU A 131 20.77 -14.40 3.92
CA GLU A 131 20.19 -15.42 4.79
C GLU A 131 18.77 -15.73 4.30
N GLU A 132 18.40 -17.02 4.31
CA GLU A 132 17.01 -17.39 4.08
C GLU A 132 16.15 -16.90 5.24
N ALA A 133 14.96 -16.38 4.95
CA ALA A 133 13.97 -16.17 6.00
C ALA A 133 13.54 -17.54 6.51
N ASP A 134 13.60 -17.75 7.83
CA ASP A 134 12.91 -18.88 8.45
C ASP A 134 11.42 -18.72 8.19
N SER A 135 10.88 -19.61 7.35
CA SER A 135 9.49 -19.67 6.87
C SER A 135 9.08 -18.52 5.92
N GLY A 136 8.18 -18.84 4.98
CA GLY A 136 7.79 -18.00 3.85
C GLY A 136 7.15 -16.65 4.22
N LEU A 137 6.64 -15.95 3.20
CA LEU A 137 5.88 -14.72 3.40
C LEU A 137 4.82 -14.89 4.49
N PRO A 138 4.68 -13.93 5.43
CA PRO A 138 3.65 -14.01 6.45
C PRO A 138 2.27 -14.13 5.83
N MET A 139 1.36 -14.80 6.53
CA MET A 139 -0.09 -14.74 6.29
C MET A 139 -0.54 -15.16 4.88
N ASN A 140 0.11 -16.15 4.26
CA ASN A 140 -0.16 -16.58 2.88
C ASN A 140 -0.08 -15.43 1.86
N THR A 141 0.75 -14.41 2.15
CA THR A 141 0.93 -13.30 1.22
C THR A 141 1.56 -13.82 -0.05
N SER A 142 0.90 -13.54 -1.18
CA SER A 142 1.50 -13.71 -2.50
C SER A 142 2.09 -12.37 -2.94
N TYR A 143 3.24 -12.44 -3.59
CA TYR A 143 3.85 -11.30 -4.26
C TYR A 143 4.02 -11.61 -5.75
N PRO A 144 3.66 -10.69 -6.67
CA PRO A 144 2.96 -9.43 -6.44
C PRO A 144 1.61 -9.61 -5.73
N ILE A 145 1.10 -8.55 -5.10
CA ILE A 145 -0.17 -8.63 -4.35
C ILE A 145 -1.31 -9.12 -5.25
N ARG A 146 -1.94 -10.23 -4.84
CA ARG A 146 -3.09 -10.82 -5.52
C ARG A 146 -4.41 -10.54 -4.78
N PHE A 147 -5.42 -10.20 -5.58
CA PHE A 147 -6.82 -10.10 -5.18
C PHE A 147 -7.45 -11.49 -5.03
N ASN A 148 -8.38 -11.60 -4.09
CA ASN A 148 -9.26 -12.76 -4.02
C ASN A 148 -10.06 -12.87 -5.33
N GLU A 149 -10.11 -14.05 -5.95
CA GLU A 149 -10.70 -14.24 -7.28
C GLU A 149 -12.21 -13.92 -7.32
N ALA A 150 -12.96 -14.31 -6.29
CA ALA A 150 -14.38 -13.99 -6.20
C ALA A 150 -14.60 -12.48 -6.05
N ILE A 151 -13.75 -11.82 -5.25
CA ILE A 151 -13.78 -10.36 -5.12
C ILE A 151 -13.43 -9.69 -6.45
N LEU A 152 -12.38 -10.14 -7.12
CA LEU A 152 -11.97 -9.59 -8.41
C LEU A 152 -13.04 -9.77 -9.48
N ALA A 153 -13.67 -10.95 -9.55
CA ALA A 153 -14.74 -11.24 -10.50
C ALA A 153 -15.98 -10.37 -10.26
N GLY A 154 -16.39 -10.21 -9.00
CA GLY A 154 -17.50 -9.33 -8.63
C GLY A 154 -17.20 -7.86 -8.92
N PHE A 155 -15.96 -7.39 -8.74
CA PHE A 155 -15.59 -6.03 -9.11
C PHE A 155 -15.66 -5.85 -10.63
N ASN A 156 -15.09 -6.80 -11.37
CA ASN A 156 -15.04 -6.75 -12.83
C ASN A 156 -16.43 -6.83 -13.49
N SER A 157 -17.43 -7.42 -12.85
CA SER A 157 -18.82 -7.40 -13.36
C SER A 157 -19.47 -6.02 -13.19
N MET A 158 -19.05 -5.24 -12.19
CA MET A 158 -19.56 -3.88 -11.92
C MET A 158 -18.86 -2.78 -12.74
N VAL A 159 -17.74 -3.05 -13.39
CA VAL A 159 -16.94 -2.03 -14.11
C VAL A 159 -17.78 -1.22 -15.11
N SER A 160 -18.68 -1.86 -15.86
CA SER A 160 -19.55 -1.14 -16.80
C SER A 160 -20.48 -0.14 -16.09
N GLU A 161 -21.06 -0.54 -14.96
CA GLU A 161 -21.92 0.31 -14.14
C GLU A 161 -21.12 1.46 -13.50
N LEU A 162 -19.96 1.16 -12.92
CA LEU A 162 -19.08 2.18 -12.32
C LEU A 162 -18.65 3.24 -13.34
N ASN A 163 -18.46 2.86 -14.61
CA ASN A 163 -18.12 3.81 -15.67
C ASN A 163 -19.30 4.70 -16.12
N THR A 164 -20.53 4.42 -15.67
CA THR A 164 -21.67 5.35 -15.87
C THR A 164 -21.61 6.55 -14.93
N ILE A 165 -20.86 6.46 -13.83
CA ILE A 165 -20.65 7.57 -12.90
C ILE A 165 -19.88 8.68 -13.62
N PRO A 166 -20.37 9.94 -13.68
CA PRO A 166 -19.64 11.03 -14.30
C PRO A 166 -18.26 11.23 -13.66
N ILE A 167 -17.26 11.59 -14.48
CA ILE A 167 -15.92 11.93 -13.98
C ILE A 167 -16.04 13.13 -13.04
N ASP A 168 -15.25 13.12 -11.96
CA ASP A 168 -15.21 14.12 -10.89
C ASP A 168 -16.55 14.32 -10.13
N SER A 169 -17.50 13.40 -10.30
CA SER A 169 -18.75 13.39 -9.54
C SER A 169 -18.67 12.41 -8.38
N LYS A 170 -19.07 12.87 -7.19
CA LYS A 170 -19.24 12.02 -6.01
C LYS A 170 -20.50 11.19 -6.16
N HIS A 171 -20.34 9.88 -6.33
CA HIS A 171 -21.42 8.92 -6.26
C HIS A 171 -21.43 8.26 -4.89
N VAL A 172 -22.58 8.33 -4.21
CA VAL A 172 -22.78 7.69 -2.91
C VAL A 172 -23.72 6.52 -3.10
N PHE A 173 -23.20 5.35 -2.81
CA PHE A 173 -23.96 4.13 -2.86
C PHE A 173 -24.88 4.11 -1.59
N SER A 174 -26.20 3.87 -1.70
CA SER A 174 -27.16 3.75 -0.55
C SER A 174 -27.57 2.29 -0.25
N LYS A 175 -27.83 1.95 1.04
CA LYS A 175 -27.90 0.58 1.61
C LYS A 175 -28.60 -0.47 0.71
N PRO A 176 -28.06 -1.71 0.65
CA PRO A 176 -27.37 -2.36 1.77
C PRO A 176 -25.87 -2.69 1.57
N TYR A 177 -24.94 -1.71 1.68
CA TYR A 177 -23.48 -2.00 1.76
C TYR A 177 -23.10 -2.98 2.85
N ALA A 178 -23.85 -3.07 3.95
CA ALA A 178 -23.49 -4.00 5.02
C ALA A 178 -23.55 -5.48 4.59
N TYR A 179 -24.28 -5.80 3.50
CA TYR A 179 -24.49 -7.17 3.02
C TYR A 179 -24.18 -7.36 1.53
N ASP A 180 -23.94 -6.29 0.78
CA ASP A 180 -23.57 -6.34 -0.63
C ASP A 180 -22.06 -6.57 -0.84
N PHE A 181 -21.70 -6.98 -2.05
CA PHE A 181 -20.31 -7.16 -2.51
C PHE A 181 -19.38 -5.97 -2.16
N LEU A 182 -19.89 -4.73 -2.27
CA LEU A 182 -19.15 -3.51 -1.94
C LEU A 182 -18.91 -3.30 -0.43
N GLY A 183 -19.53 -4.09 0.43
CA GLY A 183 -19.29 -4.13 1.88
C GLY A 183 -18.12 -4.98 2.31
N HIS A 184 -17.67 -5.90 1.45
CA HIS A 184 -16.67 -6.90 1.80
C HIS A 184 -15.27 -6.26 1.92
N ASP A 185 -14.55 -6.46 3.03
CA ASP A 185 -13.25 -5.81 3.29
C ASP A 185 -12.24 -5.99 2.15
N GLY A 186 -12.27 -7.14 1.46
CA GLY A 186 -11.44 -7.40 0.28
C GLY A 186 -11.62 -6.43 -0.89
N ILE A 187 -12.78 -5.76 -1.01
CA ILE A 187 -12.99 -4.73 -2.05
C ILE A 187 -12.13 -3.50 -1.79
N ARG A 188 -11.85 -3.17 -0.52
CA ARG A 188 -11.02 -2.03 -0.14
C ARG A 188 -9.62 -2.16 -0.72
N LEU A 189 -9.09 -3.39 -0.85
CA LEU A 189 -7.80 -3.62 -1.49
C LEU A 189 -7.80 -3.20 -2.98
N ILE A 190 -8.88 -3.50 -3.71
CA ILE A 190 -9.05 -3.09 -5.11
C ILE A 190 -9.23 -1.57 -5.20
N LEU A 191 -10.12 -1.01 -4.38
CA LEU A 191 -10.39 0.44 -4.38
C LEU A 191 -9.14 1.24 -4.02
N THR A 192 -8.35 0.78 -3.03
CA THR A 192 -7.05 1.36 -2.68
C THR A 192 -6.08 1.28 -3.86
N LYS A 193 -5.96 0.15 -4.56
CA LYS A 193 -5.09 0.08 -5.75
C LYS A 193 -5.49 1.15 -6.79
N LEU A 194 -6.76 1.22 -7.13
CA LEU A 194 -7.27 2.18 -8.13
C LEU A 194 -7.09 3.63 -7.66
N GLN A 195 -7.19 3.89 -6.37
CA GLN A 195 -6.92 5.20 -5.78
C GLN A 195 -5.45 5.59 -5.90
N LEU A 196 -4.53 4.68 -5.57
CA LEU A 196 -3.09 4.89 -5.71
C LEU A 196 -2.64 5.06 -7.17
N GLU A 197 -3.44 4.55 -8.12
CA GLU A 197 -3.24 4.73 -9.56
C GLU A 197 -3.93 6.00 -10.12
N GLY A 198 -4.62 6.77 -9.27
CA GLY A 198 -5.32 7.99 -9.68
C GLY A 198 -6.55 7.76 -10.55
N ILE A 199 -7.11 6.54 -10.55
CA ILE A 199 -8.27 6.16 -11.38
C ILE A 199 -9.59 6.59 -10.70
N LEU A 200 -9.63 6.54 -9.37
CA LEU A 200 -10.78 6.95 -8.57
C LEU A 200 -10.36 7.41 -7.18
N GLU A 201 -11.22 8.11 -6.48
CA GLU A 201 -11.17 8.26 -5.03
C GLU A 201 -12.32 7.47 -4.43
N TRP A 202 -12.13 6.98 -3.22
CA TRP A 202 -13.19 6.33 -2.47
C TRP A 202 -13.13 6.78 -1.02
N GLY A 203 -14.15 6.44 -0.25
CA GLY A 203 -14.12 6.59 1.20
C GLY A 203 -15.49 6.37 1.80
N TYR A 204 -15.61 6.67 3.09
CA TYR A 204 -16.88 6.60 3.81
C TYR A 204 -17.40 8.01 4.12
N GLY A 205 -18.68 8.22 3.91
CA GLY A 205 -19.38 9.45 4.28
C GLY A 205 -20.73 9.13 4.92
N THR A 206 -21.39 10.17 5.44
CA THR A 206 -22.75 10.06 5.93
C THR A 206 -23.74 10.43 4.83
N LYS A 207 -24.74 9.58 4.61
CA LYS A 207 -25.93 9.91 3.83
C LYS A 207 -27.12 9.53 4.69
N GLU A 208 -27.97 10.51 5.02
CA GLU A 208 -29.17 10.28 5.84
C GLU A 208 -28.84 9.55 7.15
N GLU A 209 -27.79 10.01 7.84
CA GLU A 209 -27.30 9.46 9.13
C GLU A 209 -26.65 8.06 9.06
N ASP A 210 -26.61 7.43 7.89
CA ASP A 210 -25.96 6.14 7.67
C ASP A 210 -24.56 6.26 7.06
N TYR A 211 -23.65 5.37 7.48
CA TYR A 211 -22.34 5.20 6.84
C TYR A 211 -22.51 4.60 5.44
N ALA A 212 -22.03 5.33 4.43
CA ALA A 212 -22.13 4.97 3.03
C ALA A 212 -20.77 5.05 2.33
N LEU A 213 -20.47 4.05 1.50
CA LEU A 213 -19.33 4.10 0.58
C LEU A 213 -19.61 5.17 -0.49
N TYR A 214 -18.64 6.02 -0.75
CA TYR A 214 -18.65 6.89 -1.91
C TYR A 214 -17.46 6.59 -2.82
N ILE A 215 -17.64 6.86 -4.12
CA ILE A 215 -16.57 6.87 -5.11
C ILE A 215 -16.66 8.17 -5.91
N ILE A 216 -15.50 8.74 -6.25
CA ILE A 216 -15.34 9.81 -7.24
C ILE A 216 -14.47 9.26 -8.35
N ARG A 217 -15.02 9.08 -9.55
CA ARG A 217 -14.25 8.55 -10.68
C ARG A 217 -13.35 9.66 -11.25
N ARG A 218 -12.06 9.38 -11.44
CA ARG A 218 -11.09 10.33 -12.05
C ARG A 218 -10.78 9.97 -13.51
N SER A 219 -10.84 8.69 -13.86
CA SER A 219 -10.65 8.22 -15.23
C SER A 219 -11.52 6.99 -15.54
N GLU A 220 -11.46 6.50 -16.78
CA GLU A 220 -12.07 5.21 -17.13
C GLU A 220 -11.52 4.09 -16.23
N ILE A 221 -12.44 3.30 -15.65
CA ILE A 221 -12.09 2.12 -14.86
C ILE A 221 -12.02 0.93 -15.82
N ARG A 222 -10.88 0.24 -15.83
CA ARG A 222 -10.69 -0.99 -16.60
C ARG A 222 -10.87 -2.22 -15.73
N LYS A 223 -11.19 -3.35 -16.36
CA LYS A 223 -11.16 -4.64 -15.67
C LYS A 223 -9.74 -4.91 -15.18
N LEU A 224 -9.65 -5.47 -13.98
CA LEU A 224 -8.40 -5.82 -13.33
C LEU A 224 -8.12 -7.31 -13.50
N GLU A 225 -6.84 -7.65 -13.55
CA GLU A 225 -6.35 -9.03 -13.55
C GLU A 225 -5.31 -9.19 -12.44
N ASN A 226 -5.26 -10.38 -11.84
CA ASN A 226 -4.13 -10.73 -10.97
C ASN A 226 -2.87 -10.86 -11.83
N LEU A 227 -1.79 -10.19 -11.42
CA LEU A 227 -0.48 -10.37 -12.03
C LEU A 227 -0.07 -11.85 -11.86
N ARG A 228 0.32 -12.48 -12.98
CA ARG A 228 0.74 -13.88 -13.02
C ARG A 228 2.09 -14.07 -12.35
#